data_AF-A0AAV8ZI55-F1
#
_entry.id   AF-A0AAV8ZI55-F1
#
_cell.length_a   1.000
_cell.length_b   1.000
_cell.length_c   1.000
_cell.angle_alpha   90.00
_cell.angle_beta   90.00
_cell.angle_gamma   90.00
#
_symmetry.space_group_name_H-M   'P 1'
#
loop_
_entity.id
_entity.type
_entity.pdbx_description
1 polymer ?
#
loop_
_entity_poly.entity_id
_entity_poly.type
_entity_poly.pdbx_seq_one_letter_code
_entity_poly.pdbx_strand_id
1 'polypeptide(L)'
;MPGTATHTSAVDNVCIRLVRYGVKLLRLGSESRVHPSLKEYSEHRLTKDCTTPEELDAIYNNVQVLAVTCLGSGHPVLSKRTMDICIVDESTQVLQSSVIRPLYAAKTFILIGDPDQLPAVVRDKDAIEMGMSESMFERLSTEEATIALNLNYRMNSTITALANYITYSGELLIGNESVANANLKLPNREVLTSKYKNHYWILKALDDSLENAVQVLDTGPVWKLQHNVSWLSHRKNGEQNENQNCVNIYEAAVVVNLVQALIKVSVHCSLLIFF
;
A
#
# COMPACT_ATOMS: atom_id res chain seq x y z
N MET A 1 -5.58 -6.71 -13.72
CA MET A 1 -6.39 -6.17 -12.59
C MET A 1 -5.44 -5.48 -11.62
N PRO A 2 -5.56 -4.17 -11.37
CA PRO A 2 -4.65 -3.44 -10.50
C PRO A 2 -4.71 -3.87 -9.02
N GLY A 3 -5.85 -4.39 -8.56
CA GLY A 3 -6.06 -4.78 -7.15
C GLY A 3 -5.32 -6.04 -6.69
N THR A 4 -4.80 -6.90 -7.58
CA THR A 4 -4.09 -8.12 -7.13
C THR A 4 -2.65 -7.87 -6.68
N ALA A 5 -2.05 -6.75 -7.08
CA ALA A 5 -0.67 -6.41 -6.72
C ALA A 5 -0.55 -5.92 -5.27
N THR A 6 -1.50 -5.12 -4.79
CA THR A 6 -1.51 -4.59 -3.41
C THR A 6 -1.68 -5.69 -2.37
N HIS A 7 -2.66 -6.59 -2.55
CA HIS A 7 -2.89 -7.69 -1.59
C HIS A 7 -1.74 -8.70 -1.53
N THR A 8 -1.00 -8.90 -2.61
CA THR A 8 0.17 -9.79 -2.58
C THR A 8 1.33 -9.16 -1.82
N SER A 9 1.51 -7.83 -1.94
CA SER A 9 2.55 -7.12 -1.21
C SER A 9 2.32 -7.09 0.31
N ALA A 10 1.05 -7.01 0.76
CA ALA A 10 0.70 -6.99 2.18
C ALA A 10 1.15 -8.28 2.90
N VAL A 11 0.75 -9.45 2.39
CA VAL A 11 1.15 -10.75 2.97
C VAL A 11 2.66 -10.94 2.96
N ASP A 12 3.33 -10.50 1.89
CA ASP A 12 4.79 -10.63 1.76
C ASP A 12 5.52 -9.74 2.77
N ASN A 13 5.04 -8.51 3.02
CA ASN A 13 5.62 -7.60 4.02
C ASN A 13 5.61 -8.20 5.42
N VAL A 14 4.51 -8.86 5.81
CA VAL A 14 4.41 -9.56 7.09
C VAL A 14 5.37 -10.74 7.13
N CYS A 15 5.40 -11.57 6.07
CA CYS A 15 6.28 -12.73 6.00
C CYS A 15 7.76 -12.34 6.11
N ILE A 16 8.20 -11.28 5.43
CA ILE A 16 9.59 -10.79 5.48
C ILE A 16 10.01 -10.46 6.91
N ARG A 17 9.10 -9.90 7.71
CA ARG A 17 9.37 -9.61 9.13
C ARG A 17 9.45 -10.89 9.95
N LEU A 18 8.53 -11.83 9.75
CA LEU A 18 8.50 -13.11 10.47
C LEU A 18 9.75 -13.97 10.22
N VAL A 19 10.26 -13.99 8.98
CA VAL A 19 11.52 -14.67 8.63
C VAL A 19 12.68 -14.20 9.51
N ARG A 20 12.76 -12.90 9.79
CA ARG A 20 13.86 -12.33 10.61
C ARG A 20 13.87 -12.83 12.05
N TYR A 21 12.73 -13.33 12.53
CA TYR A 21 12.58 -13.93 13.86
C TYR A 21 12.71 -15.46 13.85
N GLY A 22 13.08 -16.07 12.71
CA GLY A 22 13.27 -17.53 12.60
C GLY A 22 11.97 -18.33 12.62
N VAL A 23 10.83 -17.70 12.30
CA VAL A 23 9.52 -18.38 12.26
C VAL A 23 9.48 -19.34 11.07
N LYS A 24 9.09 -20.60 11.30
CA LYS A 24 8.88 -21.59 10.23
C LYS A 24 7.61 -21.25 9.45
N LEU A 25 7.77 -20.68 8.25
CA LEU A 25 6.66 -20.25 7.40
C LEU A 25 6.58 -21.03 6.09
N LEU A 26 5.37 -21.17 5.56
CA LEU A 26 5.08 -21.63 4.21
C LEU A 26 4.26 -20.56 3.48
N ARG A 27 4.80 -20.03 2.37
CA ARG A 27 4.16 -19.03 1.53
C ARG A 27 3.52 -19.70 0.32
N LEU A 28 2.18 -19.72 0.29
CA LEU A 28 1.40 -20.34 -0.79
C LEU A 28 1.13 -19.39 -1.96
N GLY A 29 1.14 -19.91 -3.18
CA GLY A 29 0.78 -19.16 -4.38
C GLY A 29 1.88 -19.15 -5.43
N SER A 30 1.60 -18.50 -6.56
CA SER A 30 2.52 -18.51 -7.70
C SER A 30 3.84 -17.81 -7.37
N GLU A 31 4.97 -18.48 -7.62
CA GLU A 31 6.33 -17.96 -7.39
C GLU A 31 6.59 -16.63 -8.14
N SER A 32 5.89 -16.39 -9.26
CA SER A 32 5.98 -15.13 -10.01
C SER A 32 5.42 -13.91 -9.26
N ARG A 33 4.54 -14.14 -8.27
CA ARG A 33 3.90 -13.09 -7.48
C ARG A 33 4.49 -12.95 -6.08
N VAL A 34 5.28 -13.92 -5.63
CA VAL A 34 5.93 -13.89 -4.31
C VAL A 34 7.19 -13.02 -4.36
N HIS A 35 7.38 -12.19 -3.34
CA HIS A 35 8.54 -11.33 -3.19
C HIS A 35 9.85 -12.17 -3.26
N PRO A 36 10.91 -11.69 -3.97
CA PRO A 36 12.13 -12.47 -4.18
C PRO A 36 12.78 -13.04 -2.90
N SER A 37 12.74 -12.28 -1.79
CA SER A 37 13.30 -12.72 -0.51
C SER A 37 12.52 -13.85 0.17
N LEU A 38 11.31 -14.15 -0.30
CA LEU A 38 10.43 -15.20 0.23
C LEU A 38 10.40 -16.46 -0.63
N LYS A 39 11.14 -16.50 -1.74
CA LYS A 39 11.15 -17.66 -2.66
C LYS A 39 11.56 -18.96 -1.96
N GLU A 40 12.53 -18.91 -1.07
CA GLU A 40 12.99 -20.07 -0.28
C GLU A 40 11.91 -20.62 0.67
N TYR A 41 10.89 -19.81 0.99
CA TYR A 41 9.75 -20.18 1.83
C TYR A 41 8.50 -20.50 1.01
N SER A 42 8.58 -20.45 -0.32
CA SER A 42 7.45 -20.76 -1.19
C SER A 42 7.18 -22.26 -1.24
N GLU A 43 5.91 -22.63 -1.39
CA GLU A 43 5.49 -24.02 -1.57
C GLU A 43 6.29 -24.73 -2.65
N HIS A 44 6.42 -24.12 -3.83
CA HIS A 44 7.16 -24.69 -4.96
C HIS A 44 8.59 -25.09 -4.62
N ARG A 45 9.29 -24.30 -3.79
CA ARG A 45 10.67 -24.61 -3.37
C ARG A 45 10.71 -25.67 -2.28
N LEU A 46 9.84 -25.57 -1.29
CA LEU A 46 9.84 -26.49 -0.16
C LEU A 46 9.40 -27.90 -0.57
N THR A 47 8.48 -28.03 -1.53
CA THR A 47 7.96 -29.31 -1.99
C THR A 47 8.66 -29.83 -3.25
N LYS A 48 9.78 -29.22 -3.67
CA LYS A 48 10.45 -29.54 -4.93
C LYS A 48 10.89 -31.01 -5.01
N ASP A 49 11.38 -31.54 -3.89
CA ASP A 49 11.89 -32.91 -3.80
C ASP A 49 10.84 -33.88 -3.23
N CYS A 50 9.61 -33.41 -2.98
CA CYS A 50 8.52 -34.27 -2.52
C CYS A 50 7.96 -35.08 -3.67
N THR A 51 7.94 -36.40 -3.51
CA THR A 51 7.42 -37.35 -4.50
C THR A 51 6.18 -38.09 -4.01
N THR A 52 5.92 -38.05 -2.70
CA THR A 52 4.78 -38.74 -2.08
C THR A 52 3.84 -37.79 -1.34
N PRO A 53 2.54 -38.14 -1.21
CA PRO A 53 1.60 -37.38 -0.40
C PRO A 53 2.00 -37.28 1.08
N GLU A 54 2.67 -38.30 1.63
CA GLU A 54 3.11 -38.35 3.02
C GLU A 54 4.24 -37.35 3.29
N GLU A 55 5.20 -37.23 2.36
CA GLU A 55 6.25 -36.20 2.42
C GLU A 55 5.64 -34.79 2.35
N LEU A 56 4.67 -34.59 1.47
CA LEU A 56 3.98 -33.31 1.32
C LEU A 56 3.24 -32.90 2.60
N ASP A 57 2.51 -33.85 3.20
CA ASP A 57 1.80 -33.64 4.45
C ASP A 57 2.76 -33.35 5.61
N ALA A 58 3.91 -34.02 5.66
CA ALA A 58 4.96 -33.74 6.64
C ALA A 58 5.48 -32.30 6.55
N ILE A 59 5.69 -31.77 5.33
CA ILE A 59 6.08 -30.36 5.14
C ILE A 59 4.99 -29.42 5.64
N TYR A 60 3.74 -29.66 5.24
CA TYR A 60 2.60 -28.83 5.64
C TYR A 60 2.33 -28.86 7.14
N ASN A 61 2.67 -29.94 7.83
CA ASN A 61 2.50 -30.06 9.27
C ASN A 61 3.70 -29.52 10.06
N ASN A 62 4.88 -29.39 9.46
CA ASN A 62 6.08 -28.83 10.11
C ASN A 62 6.14 -27.28 10.09
N VAL A 63 5.14 -26.60 9.52
CA VAL A 63 5.09 -25.13 9.50
C VAL A 63 4.23 -24.52 10.61
N GLN A 64 4.74 -23.45 11.20
CA GLN A 64 4.05 -22.67 12.24
C GLN A 64 3.10 -21.65 11.63
N VAL A 65 3.50 -21.02 10.51
CA VAL A 65 2.71 -19.99 9.82
C VAL A 65 2.48 -20.39 8.38
N LEU A 66 1.22 -20.40 7.96
CA LEU A 66 0.82 -20.54 6.57
C LEU A 66 0.38 -19.18 6.03
N ALA A 67 1.09 -18.67 5.03
CA ALA A 67 0.85 -17.35 4.46
C ALA A 67 0.27 -17.45 3.05
N VAL A 68 -0.94 -16.92 2.86
CA VAL A 68 -1.67 -16.97 1.60
C VAL A 68 -2.53 -15.72 1.43
N THR A 69 -2.84 -15.36 0.19
CA THR A 69 -3.82 -14.30 -0.08
C THR A 69 -5.25 -14.82 0.15
N CYS A 70 -6.22 -13.95 0.45
CA CYS A 70 -7.61 -14.36 0.65
C CYS A 70 -8.18 -15.14 -0.54
N LEU A 71 -7.88 -14.72 -1.78
CA LEU A 71 -8.26 -15.47 -2.99
C LEU A 71 -7.48 -16.79 -3.16
N GLY A 72 -6.24 -16.85 -2.66
CA GLY A 72 -5.41 -18.06 -2.66
C GLY A 72 -5.77 -19.06 -1.55
N SER A 73 -6.62 -18.69 -0.59
CA SER A 73 -7.12 -19.58 0.47
C SER A 73 -7.92 -20.79 -0.07
N GLY A 74 -8.17 -20.77 -1.39
CA GLY A 74 -8.41 -21.90 -2.29
C GLY A 74 -7.66 -23.20 -2.01
N HIS A 75 -6.50 -23.12 -1.36
CA HIS A 75 -5.54 -24.20 -1.31
C HIS A 75 -6.02 -25.44 -0.53
N PRO A 76 -5.84 -26.68 -1.04
CA PRO A 76 -6.30 -27.90 -0.37
C PRO A 76 -5.75 -28.11 1.04
N VAL A 77 -4.58 -27.55 1.36
CA VAL A 77 -4.01 -27.62 2.71
C VAL A 77 -4.93 -27.01 3.78
N LEU A 78 -5.64 -25.93 3.43
CA LEU A 78 -6.58 -25.26 4.34
C LEU A 78 -7.90 -26.02 4.48
N SER A 79 -8.19 -26.95 3.58
CA SER A 79 -9.35 -27.85 3.70
C SER A 79 -9.06 -29.08 4.56
N LYS A 80 -7.78 -29.43 4.75
CA LYS A 80 -7.34 -30.58 5.55
C LYS A 80 -6.87 -30.20 6.95
N ARG A 81 -6.64 -28.91 7.21
CA ARG A 81 -6.07 -28.41 8.46
C ARG A 81 -6.90 -27.25 9.00
N THR A 82 -7.25 -27.34 10.29
CA THR A 82 -7.79 -26.22 11.04
C THR A 82 -6.66 -25.54 11.80
N MET A 83 -6.50 -24.24 11.59
CA MET A 83 -5.56 -23.38 12.29
C MET A 83 -6.15 -22.90 13.61
N ASP A 84 -5.30 -22.57 14.57
CA ASP A 84 -5.79 -21.98 15.83
C ASP A 84 -6.23 -20.53 15.60
N ILE A 85 -5.45 -19.76 14.84
CA ILE A 85 -5.69 -18.34 14.59
C ILE A 85 -5.54 -18.03 13.09
N CYS A 86 -6.49 -17.28 12.52
CA CYS A 86 -6.38 -16.63 11.23
C CYS A 86 -6.17 -15.12 11.41
N ILE A 87 -5.14 -14.55 10.80
CA ILE A 87 -4.93 -13.10 10.77
C ILE A 87 -5.14 -12.61 9.34
N VAL A 88 -6.03 -11.64 9.17
CA VAL A 88 -6.31 -11.02 7.87
C VAL A 88 -5.87 -9.57 7.94
N ASP A 89 -4.74 -9.27 7.30
CA ASP A 89 -4.22 -7.92 7.14
C ASP A 89 -4.90 -7.21 5.96
N GLU A 90 -5.04 -5.88 6.04
CA GLU A 90 -5.78 -5.05 5.07
C GLU A 90 -7.22 -5.55 4.81
N SER A 91 -7.89 -6.03 5.87
CA SER A 91 -9.22 -6.66 5.79
C SER A 91 -10.33 -5.71 5.33
N THR A 92 -10.17 -4.40 5.50
CA THR A 92 -11.11 -3.37 5.00
C THR A 92 -11.07 -3.23 3.48
N GLN A 93 -9.96 -3.64 2.84
CA GLN A 93 -9.77 -3.58 1.38
C GLN A 93 -10.22 -4.86 0.65
N VAL A 94 -10.76 -5.86 1.36
CA VAL A 94 -11.11 -7.17 0.79
C VAL A 94 -12.61 -7.43 0.91
N LEU A 95 -13.22 -7.98 -0.16
CA LEU A 95 -14.62 -8.39 -0.17
C LEU A 95 -14.91 -9.46 0.90
N GLN A 96 -16.07 -9.36 1.55
CA GLN A 96 -16.53 -10.34 2.54
C GLN A 96 -16.47 -11.79 2.04
N SER A 97 -16.91 -12.02 0.80
CA SER A 97 -16.89 -13.35 0.16
C SER A 97 -15.50 -13.96 0.05
N SER A 98 -14.46 -13.13 -0.08
CA SER A 98 -13.07 -13.57 -0.20
C SER A 98 -12.46 -13.89 1.17
N VAL A 99 -12.91 -13.23 2.23
CA VAL A 99 -12.40 -13.42 3.60
C VAL A 99 -13.05 -14.62 4.29
N ILE A 100 -14.28 -14.98 3.95
CA ILE A 100 -14.99 -16.11 4.59
C ILE A 100 -14.17 -17.41 4.57
N ARG A 101 -13.56 -17.74 3.43
CA ARG A 101 -12.82 -19.00 3.26
C ARG A 101 -11.64 -19.18 4.23
N PRO A 102 -10.70 -18.23 4.36
CA PRO A 102 -9.63 -18.37 5.34
C PRO A 102 -10.15 -18.36 6.79
N LEU A 103 -11.26 -17.67 7.09
CA LEU A 103 -11.86 -17.70 8.42
C LEU A 103 -12.40 -19.08 8.79
N TYR A 104 -13.05 -19.79 7.85
CA TYR A 104 -13.52 -21.17 8.07
C TYR A 104 -12.41 -22.16 8.38
N ALA A 105 -11.17 -21.85 8.00
CA ALA A 105 -10.01 -22.69 8.26
C ALA A 105 -9.38 -22.42 9.63
N ALA A 106 -9.99 -21.62 10.51
CA ALA A 106 -9.45 -21.31 11.84
C ALA A 106 -10.50 -21.33 12.96
N LYS A 107 -10.05 -21.54 14.20
CA LYS A 107 -10.90 -21.49 15.41
C LYS A 107 -11.19 -20.06 15.86
N THR A 108 -10.22 -19.17 15.70
CA THR A 108 -10.28 -17.76 16.07
C THR A 108 -9.69 -16.93 14.94
N PHE A 109 -10.15 -15.69 14.79
CA PHE A 109 -9.60 -14.78 13.79
C PHE A 109 -9.38 -13.37 14.33
N ILE A 110 -8.47 -12.67 13.67
CA ILE A 110 -8.15 -11.26 13.91
C ILE A 110 -8.19 -10.55 12.56
N LEU A 111 -9.04 -9.54 12.45
CA LEU A 111 -9.13 -8.68 11.28
C LEU A 111 -8.35 -7.40 11.57
N ILE A 112 -7.41 -7.07 10.70
CA ILE A 112 -6.59 -5.85 10.80
C ILE A 112 -6.93 -5.00 9.59
N GLY A 113 -7.20 -3.71 9.79
CA GLY A 113 -7.55 -2.80 8.73
C GLY A 113 -7.87 -1.43 9.30
N ASP A 114 -8.07 -0.48 8.39
CA ASP A 114 -8.48 0.88 8.69
C ASP A 114 -9.79 1.17 7.94
N PRO A 115 -10.92 1.37 8.63
CA PRO A 115 -12.22 1.62 8.00
C PRO A 115 -12.29 3.02 7.36
N ASP A 116 -11.40 3.95 7.75
CA ASP A 116 -11.34 5.29 7.17
C ASP A 116 -10.48 5.35 5.89
N GLN A 117 -9.87 4.23 5.49
CA GLN A 117 -9.11 4.09 4.24
C GLN A 117 -9.97 3.55 3.09
N LEU A 118 -9.34 3.21 1.96
CA LEU A 118 -10.02 2.75 0.76
C LEU A 118 -10.79 1.44 1.03
N PRO A 119 -12.07 1.34 0.62
CA PRO A 119 -12.82 0.09 0.70
C PRO A 119 -12.42 -0.87 -0.42
N ALA A 120 -12.99 -2.08 -0.38
CA ALA A 120 -12.84 -3.04 -1.47
C ALA A 120 -13.34 -2.49 -2.82
N VAL A 121 -12.59 -2.77 -3.89
CA VAL A 121 -12.93 -2.30 -5.23
C VAL A 121 -14.13 -3.07 -5.80
N VAL A 122 -15.29 -2.43 -5.84
CA VAL A 122 -16.51 -2.91 -6.52
C VAL A 122 -16.80 -1.98 -7.70
N ARG A 123 -17.10 -2.54 -8.87
CA ARG A 123 -17.36 -1.74 -10.10
C ARG A 123 -18.84 -1.49 -10.35
N ASP A 124 -19.66 -2.42 -9.90
CA ASP A 124 -21.10 -2.41 -10.12
C ASP A 124 -21.77 -1.51 -9.07
N LYS A 125 -22.52 -0.51 -9.53
CA LYS A 125 -23.15 0.49 -8.64
C LYS A 125 -24.29 -0.12 -7.84
N ASP A 126 -25.12 -0.94 -8.47
CA ASP A 126 -26.25 -1.59 -7.82
C ASP A 126 -25.72 -2.52 -6.71
N ALA A 127 -24.61 -3.23 -6.96
CA ALA A 127 -23.95 -4.05 -5.96
C ALA A 127 -23.40 -3.24 -4.77
N ILE A 128 -22.83 -2.05 -5.01
CA ILE A 128 -22.39 -1.14 -3.94
C ILE A 128 -23.60 -0.70 -3.11
N GLU A 129 -24.68 -0.28 -3.75
CA GLU A 129 -25.92 0.14 -3.08
C GLU A 129 -26.54 -1.00 -2.26
N MET A 130 -26.39 -2.24 -2.72
CA MET A 130 -26.79 -3.46 -1.99
C MET A 130 -25.78 -3.90 -0.90
N GLY A 131 -24.73 -3.12 -0.63
CA GLY A 131 -23.79 -3.35 0.47
C GLY A 131 -22.58 -4.22 0.14
N MET A 132 -22.28 -4.48 -1.13
CA MET A 132 -21.10 -5.29 -1.52
C MET A 132 -19.76 -4.64 -1.16
N SER A 133 -19.74 -3.31 -0.99
CA SER A 133 -18.55 -2.55 -0.59
C SER A 133 -18.24 -2.64 0.91
N GLU A 134 -19.22 -3.02 1.75
CA GLU A 134 -18.99 -3.21 3.18
C GLU A 134 -18.03 -4.39 3.38
N SER A 135 -16.96 -4.17 4.12
CA SER A 135 -15.98 -5.19 4.47
C SER A 135 -16.44 -6.05 5.66
N MET A 136 -15.78 -7.20 5.86
CA MET A 136 -16.07 -8.03 7.04
C MET A 136 -15.64 -7.34 8.34
N PHE A 137 -14.60 -6.50 8.26
CA PHE A 137 -14.12 -5.70 9.38
C PHE A 137 -15.21 -4.72 9.83
N GLU A 138 -15.75 -3.91 8.91
CA GLU A 138 -16.80 -2.93 9.23
C GLU A 138 -18.05 -3.61 9.79
N ARG A 139 -18.49 -4.71 9.16
CA ARG A 139 -19.67 -5.46 9.57
C ARG A 139 -19.58 -6.03 10.99
N LEU A 140 -18.38 -6.40 11.44
CA LEU A 140 -18.16 -7.03 12.74
C LEU A 140 -17.60 -6.06 13.79
N SER A 141 -17.34 -4.80 13.42
CA SER A 141 -16.75 -3.82 14.32
C SER A 141 -17.74 -3.43 15.42
N THR A 142 -17.37 -3.70 16.67
CA THR A 142 -18.09 -3.24 17.87
C THR A 142 -17.07 -2.70 18.87
N GLU A 143 -17.51 -1.91 19.84
CA GLU A 143 -16.61 -1.35 20.87
C GLU A 143 -15.88 -2.45 21.67
N GLU A 144 -16.51 -3.61 21.86
CA GLU A 144 -15.92 -4.73 22.59
C GLU A 144 -14.97 -5.60 21.75
N ALA A 145 -15.13 -5.58 20.43
CA ALA A 145 -14.37 -6.41 19.49
C ALA A 145 -13.25 -5.65 18.76
N THR A 146 -13.25 -4.31 18.82
CA THR A 146 -12.36 -3.45 18.06
C THR A 146 -11.37 -2.72 18.97
N ILE A 147 -10.09 -2.74 18.60
CA ILE A 147 -9.03 -2.01 19.29
C ILE A 147 -8.34 -1.09 18.27
N ALA A 148 -8.38 0.22 18.53
CA ALA A 148 -7.71 1.21 17.70
C ALA A 148 -6.22 1.35 18.09
N LEU A 149 -5.34 1.44 17.08
CA LEU A 149 -3.90 1.66 17.27
C LEU A 149 -3.57 3.11 16.95
N ASN A 150 -3.49 3.94 17.98
CA ASN A 150 -3.41 5.39 17.82
C ASN A 150 -1.97 5.92 17.64
N LEU A 151 -0.93 5.12 17.94
CA LEU A 151 0.46 5.56 17.80
C LEU A 151 0.98 5.40 16.36
N ASN A 152 1.26 6.52 15.70
CA ASN A 152 1.80 6.61 14.35
C ASN A 152 3.31 6.85 14.35
N TYR A 153 4.04 6.05 13.57
CA TYR A 153 5.50 6.11 13.42
C TYR A 153 5.96 6.54 12.02
N ARG A 154 5.04 6.96 11.13
CA ARG A 154 5.36 7.31 9.74
C ARG A 154 5.40 8.81 9.49
N MET A 155 4.37 9.54 9.95
CA MET A 155 4.16 10.94 9.58
C MET A 155 4.71 11.88 10.64
N ASN A 156 5.32 12.99 10.23
CA ASN A 156 5.76 14.04 11.15
C ASN A 156 4.56 14.79 11.76
N SER A 157 4.83 15.74 12.66
CA SER A 157 3.77 16.44 13.39
C SER A 157 2.79 17.19 12.48
N THR A 158 3.29 17.89 11.46
CA THR A 158 2.48 18.68 10.54
C THR A 158 1.57 17.81 9.67
N ILE A 159 2.11 16.72 9.12
CA ILE A 159 1.34 15.78 8.31
C ILE A 159 0.32 15.03 9.18
N THR A 160 0.70 14.63 10.40
CA THR A 160 -0.23 13.99 11.35
C THR A 160 -1.36 14.92 11.75
N ALA A 161 -1.08 16.21 11.99
CA ALA A 161 -2.10 17.20 12.31
C ALA A 161 -3.13 17.34 11.17
N LEU A 162 -2.69 17.32 9.90
CA LEU A 162 -3.60 17.34 8.76
C LEU A 162 -4.47 16.07 8.69
N ALA A 163 -3.87 14.89 8.87
CA ALA A 163 -4.61 13.62 8.87
C ALA A 163 -5.65 13.57 10.00
N ASN A 164 -5.30 14.05 11.19
CA ASN A 164 -6.23 14.19 12.32
C ASN A 164 -7.35 15.17 12.02
N TYR A 165 -7.06 16.29 11.36
CA TYR A 165 -8.08 17.29 11.03
C TYR A 165 -9.09 16.76 10.01
N ILE A 166 -8.63 15.99 9.00
CA ILE A 166 -9.48 15.53 7.90
C ILE A 166 -10.22 14.24 8.25
N THR A 167 -9.58 13.32 8.96
CA THR A 167 -10.04 11.92 9.05
C THR A 167 -10.14 11.44 10.50
N TYR A 168 -9.04 11.51 11.25
CA TYR A 168 -8.93 10.78 12.52
C TYR A 168 -9.33 11.57 13.77
N SER A 169 -9.94 12.74 13.62
CA SER A 169 -10.51 13.55 14.71
C SER A 169 -9.58 13.84 15.90
N GLY A 170 -8.26 13.87 15.69
CA GLY A 170 -7.27 14.11 16.75
C GLY A 170 -6.75 12.86 17.45
N GLU A 171 -7.24 11.67 17.09
CA GLU A 171 -6.90 10.41 17.77
C GLU A 171 -5.50 9.88 17.42
N LEU A 172 -4.91 10.24 16.28
CA LEU A 172 -3.55 9.81 15.94
C LEU A 172 -2.51 10.55 16.77
N LEU A 173 -1.75 9.77 17.54
CA LEU A 173 -0.64 10.20 18.38
C LEU A 173 0.70 9.95 17.68
N ILE A 174 1.67 10.82 17.91
CA ILE A 174 3.01 10.66 17.33
C ILE A 174 3.83 9.69 18.20
N GLY A 175 4.44 8.68 17.57
CA GLY A 175 5.14 7.62 18.28
C GLY A 175 6.41 8.05 19.01
N ASN A 176 7.13 9.08 18.54
CA ASN A 176 8.31 9.64 19.21
C ASN A 176 8.73 11.01 18.61
N GLU A 177 9.61 11.73 19.32
CA GLU A 177 10.13 13.04 18.91
C GLU A 177 10.91 13.00 17.58
N SER A 178 11.61 11.90 17.28
CA SER A 178 12.34 11.79 16.01
C SER A 178 11.40 11.74 14.81
N VAL A 179 10.24 11.08 14.95
CA VAL A 179 9.18 11.07 13.94
C VAL A 179 8.51 12.44 13.89
N ALA A 180 8.18 13.03 15.05
CA ALA A 180 7.53 14.34 15.14
C ALA A 180 8.29 15.42 14.36
N ASN A 181 9.61 15.43 14.49
CA ASN A 181 10.50 16.43 13.88
C ASN A 181 11.14 15.98 12.56
N ALA A 182 10.68 14.87 11.97
CA ALA A 182 11.22 14.38 10.71
C ALA A 182 10.90 15.35 9.56
N ASN A 183 11.92 15.68 8.78
CA ASN A 183 11.80 16.54 7.60
C ASN A 183 12.47 15.92 6.37
N LEU A 184 12.12 16.46 5.20
CA LEU A 184 12.73 16.06 3.93
C LEU A 184 14.22 16.43 3.96
N LYS A 185 15.10 15.45 3.79
CA LYS A 185 16.53 15.71 3.73
C LYS A 185 16.92 16.13 2.32
N LEU A 186 17.49 17.33 2.20
CA LEU A 186 18.01 17.89 0.95
C LEU A 186 19.54 18.03 1.03
N PRO A 187 20.32 16.97 0.69
CA PRO A 187 21.77 16.96 0.86
C PRO A 187 22.49 18.16 0.22
N ASN A 188 22.05 18.57 -0.97
CA ASN A 188 22.68 19.65 -1.74
C ASN A 188 21.77 20.87 -1.89
N ARG A 189 21.21 21.39 -0.79
CA ARG A 189 20.26 22.53 -0.80
C ARG A 189 20.78 23.77 -1.55
N GLU A 190 22.06 24.07 -1.46
CA GLU A 190 22.68 25.21 -2.18
C GLU A 190 22.55 25.08 -3.71
N VAL A 191 22.62 23.86 -4.23
CA VAL A 191 22.40 23.57 -5.66
C VAL A 191 20.96 23.85 -6.06
N LEU A 192 20.00 23.58 -5.16
CA LEU A 192 18.59 23.92 -5.39
C LEU A 192 18.42 25.44 -5.52
N THR A 193 18.90 26.19 -4.53
CA THR A 193 18.74 27.65 -4.47
C THR A 193 19.44 28.36 -5.62
N SER A 194 20.66 27.95 -5.98
CA SER A 194 21.42 28.56 -7.08
C SER A 194 20.77 28.29 -8.44
N LYS A 195 20.35 27.05 -8.70
CA LYS A 195 19.80 26.63 -9.99
C LYS A 195 18.38 27.09 -10.23
N TYR A 196 17.56 27.10 -9.17
CA TYR A 196 16.14 27.46 -9.23
C TYR A 196 15.86 28.85 -8.67
N LYS A 197 16.88 29.73 -8.60
CA LYS A 197 16.77 31.12 -8.12
C LYS A 197 15.62 31.90 -8.78
N ASN A 198 15.40 31.68 -10.07
CA ASN A 198 14.34 32.34 -10.85
C ASN A 198 13.01 31.57 -10.86
N HIS A 199 12.96 30.41 -10.22
CA HIS A 199 11.79 29.54 -10.13
C HIS A 199 11.32 29.44 -8.68
N TYR A 200 10.87 30.56 -8.12
CA TYR A 200 10.48 30.69 -6.72
C TYR A 200 9.46 29.62 -6.28
N TRP A 201 8.53 29.23 -7.16
CA TRP A 201 7.54 28.19 -6.84
C TRP A 201 8.18 26.82 -6.55
N ILE A 202 9.30 26.45 -7.20
CA ILE A 202 10.02 25.20 -6.93
C ILE A 202 10.71 25.27 -5.58
N LEU A 203 11.36 26.40 -5.29
CA LEU A 203 12.02 26.63 -4.00
C LEU A 203 11.01 26.59 -2.85
N LYS A 204 9.82 27.18 -3.06
CA LYS A 204 8.71 27.12 -2.12
C LYS A 204 8.21 25.67 -1.97
N ALA A 205 7.89 25.00 -3.07
CA ALA A 205 7.38 23.61 -3.09
C ALA A 205 8.31 22.60 -2.39
N LEU A 206 9.62 22.83 -2.44
CA LEU A 206 10.65 21.96 -1.88
C LEU A 206 11.25 22.54 -0.58
N ASP A 207 10.52 23.38 0.13
CA ASP A 207 10.89 23.82 1.47
C ASP A 207 10.86 22.63 2.43
N ASP A 208 11.99 22.38 3.10
CA ASP A 208 12.21 21.27 4.04
C ASP A 208 11.93 21.65 5.50
N SER A 209 11.42 22.85 5.77
CA SER A 209 10.94 23.24 7.09
C SER A 209 9.69 22.44 7.50
N LEU A 210 9.59 22.13 8.79
CA LEU A 210 8.51 21.30 9.31
C LEU A 210 7.13 21.93 9.11
N GLU A 211 7.03 23.26 9.24
CA GLU A 211 5.82 24.04 9.00
C GLU A 211 5.32 23.96 7.55
N ASN A 212 6.23 23.74 6.60
CA ASN A 212 5.95 23.62 5.18
C ASN A 212 5.99 22.16 4.68
N ALA A 213 5.92 21.18 5.58
CA ALA A 213 5.91 19.76 5.23
C ALA A 213 4.67 19.35 4.40
N VAL A 214 3.61 20.16 4.44
CA VAL A 214 2.42 20.03 3.59
C VAL A 214 2.30 21.27 2.72
N GLN A 215 2.26 21.08 1.40
CA GLN A 215 2.02 22.17 0.45
C GLN A 215 1.03 21.77 -0.62
N VAL A 216 0.12 22.68 -0.95
CA VAL A 216 -0.81 22.56 -2.06
C VAL A 216 -0.39 23.52 -3.16
N LEU A 217 -0.14 22.97 -4.35
CA LEU A 217 0.21 23.76 -5.53
C LEU A 217 -1.02 23.92 -6.42
N ASP A 218 -1.52 25.15 -6.51
CA ASP A 218 -2.64 25.48 -7.39
C ASP A 218 -2.20 25.49 -8.87
N THR A 219 -2.66 24.50 -9.63
CA THR A 219 -2.45 24.36 -11.08
C THR A 219 -3.59 24.95 -11.92
N GLY A 220 -4.58 25.58 -11.27
CA GLY A 220 -5.72 26.25 -11.91
C GLY A 220 -5.35 27.28 -12.98
N PRO A 221 -4.24 28.03 -12.90
CA PRO A 221 -3.84 28.95 -13.99
C PRO A 221 -3.26 28.26 -15.24
N VAL A 222 -2.96 26.96 -15.18
CA VAL A 222 -2.07 26.30 -16.14
C VAL A 222 -2.76 25.93 -17.47
N TRP A 223 -4.11 25.93 -17.51
CA TRP A 223 -4.87 25.81 -18.77
C TRP A 223 -4.56 26.92 -19.79
N LYS A 224 -3.97 28.04 -19.36
CA LYS A 224 -3.58 29.17 -20.21
C LYS A 224 -2.22 29.01 -20.89
N LEU A 225 -1.40 28.03 -20.51
CA LEU A 225 -0.06 27.86 -21.08
C LEU A 225 -0.14 27.24 -22.47
N GLN A 226 0.53 27.84 -23.47
CA GLN A 226 0.61 27.27 -24.81
C GLN A 226 1.63 26.11 -24.86
N HIS A 227 1.31 25.09 -25.66
CA HIS A 227 2.06 23.85 -25.77
C HIS A 227 3.34 24.02 -26.60
N ASN A 228 4.50 23.60 -26.09
CA ASN A 228 5.63 23.21 -26.92
C ASN A 228 6.42 22.09 -26.22
N VAL A 229 5.86 20.89 -26.27
CA VAL A 229 6.42 19.72 -25.59
C VAL A 229 6.58 18.61 -26.62
N SER A 230 7.82 18.21 -26.90
CA SER A 230 8.20 17.34 -28.03
C SER A 230 7.67 15.90 -27.95
N TRP A 231 7.36 15.39 -26.76
CA TRP A 231 6.82 14.03 -26.56
C TRP A 231 5.31 13.91 -26.76
N LEU A 232 4.60 15.04 -26.99
CA LEU A 232 3.15 15.07 -27.18
C LEU A 232 2.65 14.70 -28.59
N SER A 233 3.54 14.54 -29.58
CA SER A 233 3.14 14.24 -30.96
C SER A 233 2.54 12.85 -31.16
N HIS A 234 2.59 11.96 -30.16
CA HIS A 234 2.22 10.54 -30.31
C HIS A 234 0.83 10.18 -29.76
N ARG A 235 0.02 11.12 -29.26
CA ARG A 235 -1.31 10.83 -28.67
C ARG A 235 -2.47 11.68 -29.20
N LYS A 236 -2.33 12.30 -30.37
CA LYS A 236 -3.39 13.14 -30.97
C LYS A 236 -4.50 12.40 -31.74
N ASN A 237 -4.53 11.07 -31.75
CA ASN A 237 -5.68 10.32 -32.28
C ASN A 237 -6.48 9.74 -31.11
N GLY A 238 -7.42 10.55 -30.62
CA GLY A 238 -8.41 10.12 -29.64
C GLY A 238 -9.48 9.27 -30.30
N GLU A 239 -9.26 7.95 -30.33
CA GLU A 239 -10.38 7.03 -30.15
C GLU A 239 -10.74 7.07 -28.66
N GLN A 240 -11.97 7.49 -28.36
CA GLN A 240 -12.58 7.34 -27.06
C GLN A 240 -12.70 5.85 -26.74
N ASN A 241 -11.64 5.26 -26.19
CA ASN A 241 -11.72 3.94 -25.60
C ASN A 241 -12.32 4.07 -24.19
N GLU A 242 -13.31 3.23 -23.90
CA GLU A 242 -14.12 3.15 -22.67
C GLU A 242 -13.35 2.83 -21.36
N ASN A 243 -12.04 3.09 -21.30
CA ASN A 243 -11.29 3.09 -20.05
C ASN A 243 -11.00 4.54 -19.63
N GLN A 244 -11.82 5.08 -18.73
CA GLN A 244 -11.68 6.40 -18.11
C GLN A 244 -10.39 6.53 -17.30
N ASN A 245 -9.25 6.64 -17.97
CA ASN A 245 -8.01 7.13 -17.37
C ASN A 245 -7.88 8.63 -17.71
N CYS A 246 -8.10 9.50 -16.72
CA CYS A 246 -7.89 10.93 -16.86
C CYS A 246 -6.39 11.27 -16.80
N VAL A 247 -5.92 12.18 -17.65
CA VAL A 247 -4.52 12.65 -17.65
C VAL A 247 -4.49 14.16 -17.71
N ASN A 248 -3.79 14.79 -16.76
CA ASN A 248 -3.46 16.22 -16.80
C ASN A 248 -1.97 16.42 -17.13
N ILE A 249 -1.69 16.87 -18.35
CA ILE A 249 -0.32 17.02 -18.87
C ILE A 249 0.44 18.13 -18.13
N TYR A 250 -0.26 19.16 -17.67
CA TYR A 250 0.35 20.28 -16.98
C TYR A 250 0.75 19.93 -15.55
N GLU A 251 -0.12 19.20 -14.83
CA GLU A 251 0.23 18.63 -13.53
C GLU A 251 1.41 17.67 -13.65
N ALA A 252 1.40 16.80 -14.68
CA ALA A 252 2.52 15.91 -14.95
C ALA A 252 3.83 16.71 -15.18
N ALA A 253 3.78 17.83 -15.92
CA ALA A 253 4.95 18.68 -16.11
C ALA A 253 5.43 19.33 -14.80
N VAL A 254 4.52 19.78 -13.93
CA VAL A 254 4.87 20.32 -12.60
C VAL A 254 5.56 19.25 -11.75
N VAL A 255 4.98 18.05 -11.68
CA VAL A 255 5.54 16.91 -10.94
C VAL A 255 6.92 16.55 -11.47
N VAL A 256 7.09 16.43 -12.79
CA VAL A 256 8.40 16.13 -13.40
C VAL A 256 9.45 17.18 -13.03
N ASN A 257 9.11 18.47 -13.03
CA ASN A 257 10.04 19.53 -12.64
C ASN A 257 10.47 19.42 -11.17
N LEU A 258 9.53 19.12 -10.26
CA LEU A 258 9.83 18.89 -8.84
C LEU A 258 10.71 17.67 -8.62
N VAL A 259 10.39 16.55 -9.28
CA VAL A 259 11.20 15.31 -9.21
C VAL A 259 12.60 15.53 -9.75
N GLN A 260 12.73 16.21 -10.88
CA GLN A 260 14.05 16.56 -11.43
C GLN A 260 14.84 17.46 -10.50
N ALA A 261 14.18 18.40 -9.81
CA ALA A 261 14.83 19.24 -8.81
C ALA A 261 15.34 18.41 -7.61
N LEU A 262 14.51 17.49 -7.10
CA LEU A 262 14.87 16.56 -6.01
C LEU A 262 16.04 15.64 -6.36
N ILE A 263 16.02 15.03 -7.55
CA ILE A 263 17.12 14.17 -8.03
C ILE A 263 18.43 14.97 -8.16
N LYS A 264 18.36 16.22 -8.65
CA LYS A 264 19.54 17.10 -8.78
C LYS A 264 20.18 17.45 -7.43
N VAL A 265 19.41 17.44 -6.34
CA VAL A 265 19.94 17.59 -4.98
C VAL A 265 20.23 16.27 -4.27
N SER A 266 20.32 15.18 -5.05
CA SER A 266 20.70 13.85 -4.58
C SER A 266 19.68 13.18 -3.65
N VAL A 267 18.40 13.53 -3.77
CA VAL A 267 17.31 12.76 -3.15
C VAL A 267 17.10 11.49 -3.97
N HIS A 268 17.15 10.33 -3.31
CA HIS A 268 17.01 9.04 -3.97
C HIS A 268 15.57 8.79 -4.41
N CYS A 269 15.37 8.34 -5.66
CA CYS A 269 14.03 8.14 -6.23
C CYS A 269 13.16 7.15 -5.43
N SER A 270 13.77 6.19 -4.73
CA SER A 270 13.01 5.22 -3.91
C SER A 270 12.33 5.85 -2.68
N LEU A 271 12.67 7.09 -2.33
CA LEU A 271 12.04 7.83 -1.24
C LEU A 271 10.84 8.65 -1.71
N LEU A 272 10.58 8.69 -3.03
CA LEU A 272 9.49 9.45 -3.63
C LEU A 272 8.32 8.52 -3.92
N ILE A 273 7.14 8.88 -3.41
CA ILE A 273 5.89 8.16 -3.64
C ILE A 273 4.94 9.12 -4.35
N PHE A 274 4.31 8.64 -5.42
CA PHE A 274 3.28 9.35 -6.17
C PHE A 274 2.00 8.53 -6.11
N PHE A 275 0.88 9.20 -5.87
CA PHE A 275 -0.46 8.62 -5.83
C PHE A 275 -1.24 9.06 -7.08
#